data_AF-A0A8H6UQT0-F1
#
_entry.id   AF-A0A8H6UQT0-F1
#
_cell.length_a   1.000
_cell.length_b   1.000
_cell.length_c   1.000
_cell.angle_alpha   90.00
_cell.angle_beta   90.00
_cell.angle_gamma   90.00
#
_symmetry.space_group_name_H-M   'P 1'
#
loop_
_entity.id
_entity.type
_entity.pdbx_description
1 polymer ?
#
loop_
_entity_poly.entity_id
_entity_poly.type
_entity_poly.pdbx_seq_one_letter_code
_entity_poly.pdbx_strand_id
1 'polypeptide(L)'
;MPFAQLVIGPPGAGKSTYCNGMHQFLGAIGRKCSIVNLDPANDQTSYPCALDVRDLITLEEIMSEDNLGPNGGVLYALEELEENFEWLEEGLKDLGGRPCPILVSSATRPRAR
;
A
#
# COMPACT_ATOMS: atom_id res chain seq x y z
N MET A 1 6.46 -2.27 21.20
CA MET A 1 5.15 -2.10 20.55
C MET A 1 5.37 -1.21 19.34
N PRO A 2 5.37 -1.75 18.11
CA PRO A 2 5.39 -0.93 16.90
C PRO A 2 4.10 -0.10 16.80
N PHE A 3 4.16 1.02 16.09
CA PHE A 3 3.00 1.87 15.82
C PHE A 3 2.79 1.90 14.30
N ALA A 4 1.53 1.84 13.87
CA ALA A 4 1.16 1.94 12.47
C ALA A 4 0.14 3.06 12.27
N GLN A 5 0.22 3.72 11.12
CA GLN A 5 -0.77 4.69 10.66
C GLN A 5 -1.35 4.20 9.33
N LEU A 6 -2.65 3.98 9.31
CA LEU A 6 -3.41 3.65 8.12
C LEU A 6 -3.95 4.93 7.48
N VAL A 7 -3.56 5.19 6.23
CA VAL A 7 -3.92 6.38 5.48
C VAL A 7 -4.99 6.02 4.45
N ILE A 8 -6.22 6.50 4.68
CA ILE A 8 -7.41 6.22 3.88
C ILE A 8 -8.04 7.54 3.45
N GLY A 9 -8.65 7.58 2.26
CA GLY A 9 -9.32 8.77 1.71
C GLY A 9 -9.59 8.62 0.22
N PRO A 10 -10.46 9.44 -0.39
CA PRO A 10 -10.91 9.31 -1.78
C PRO A 10 -9.79 9.51 -2.82
N PRO A 11 -10.01 9.12 -4.10
CA PRO A 11 -9.00 9.29 -5.14
C PRO A 11 -8.67 10.77 -5.29
N GLY A 12 -7.38 11.10 -5.36
CA GLY A 12 -6.93 12.49 -5.42
C GLY A 12 -6.90 13.23 -4.07
N ALA A 13 -7.22 12.59 -2.94
CA ALA A 13 -7.09 13.21 -1.61
C ALA A 13 -5.63 13.46 -1.17
N GLY A 14 -4.64 13.00 -1.93
CA GLY A 14 -3.21 13.20 -1.62
C GLY A 14 -2.60 12.17 -0.66
N LYS A 15 -3.15 10.95 -0.57
CA LYS A 15 -2.61 9.88 0.30
C LYS A 15 -1.14 9.57 0.04
N SER A 16 -0.76 9.31 -1.21
CA SER A 16 0.64 9.04 -1.58
C SER A 16 1.55 10.24 -1.29
N THR A 17 1.05 11.46 -1.52
CA THR A 17 1.75 12.70 -1.16
C THR A 17 1.98 12.82 0.35
N TYR A 18 0.97 12.46 1.15
CA TYR A 18 1.07 12.44 2.61
C TYR A 18 2.11 11.40 3.07
N CYS A 19 2.06 10.17 2.55
CA CYS A 19 3.03 9.13 2.87
C CYS A 19 4.46 9.56 2.54
N ASN A 20 4.68 10.18 1.38
CA ASN A 20 5.99 10.71 0.98
C ASN A 20 6.47 11.82 1.93
N GLY A 21 5.62 12.82 2.20
CA GLY A 21 5.96 13.94 3.08
C GLY A 21 6.23 13.48 4.53
N MET A 22 5.43 12.55 5.04
CA MET A 22 5.65 11.96 6.36
C MET A 22 6.95 11.17 6.43
N HIS A 23 7.29 10.42 5.37
CA HIS A 23 8.54 9.70 5.29
C HIS A 23 9.75 10.63 5.34
N GLN A 24 9.73 11.70 4.55
CA GLN A 24 10.77 12.73 4.55
C GLN A 24 10.87 13.43 5.91
N PHE A 25 9.73 13.81 6.51
CA PHE A 25 9.69 14.47 7.80
C PHE A 25 10.25 13.59 8.93
N LEU A 26 9.81 12.34 9.01
CA LEU A 26 10.30 11.38 10.01
C LEU A 26 11.80 11.14 9.83
N GLY A 27 12.26 10.96 8.58
CA GLY A 27 13.68 10.84 8.24
C GLY A 27 14.49 12.05 8.70
N ALA A 28 13.99 13.27 8.46
CA ALA A 28 14.65 14.52 8.85
C ALA A 28 14.80 14.67 10.37
N ILE A 29 13.85 14.17 11.17
CA ILE A 29 13.94 14.18 12.64
C ILE A 29 14.65 12.94 13.21
N GLY A 30 15.30 12.13 12.37
CA GLY A 30 16.06 10.95 12.77
C GLY A 30 15.20 9.73 13.13
N ARG A 31 13.91 9.73 12.78
CA ARG A 31 13.00 8.60 12.97
C ARG A 31 12.88 7.81 11.67
N LYS A 32 13.32 6.56 11.71
CA LYS A 32 13.10 5.62 10.60
C LYS A 32 11.61 5.31 10.51
N CYS A 33 11.08 5.20 9.30
CA CYS A 33 9.74 4.72 9.02
C CYS A 33 9.77 3.75 7.84
N SER A 34 8.86 2.78 7.85
CA SER A 34 8.66 1.84 6.74
C SER A 34 7.30 2.13 6.11
N ILE A 35 7.24 2.16 4.79
CA ILE A 35 6.00 2.39 4.06
C ILE A 35 5.52 1.07 3.48
N VAL A 36 4.23 0.79 3.65
CA VAL A 36 3.54 -0.37 3.08
C VAL A 36 2.47 0.14 2.12
N ASN A 37 2.57 -0.25 0.85
CA ASN A 37 1.58 0.08 -0.17
C ASN A 37 0.57 -1.07 -0.28
N LEU A 38 -0.69 -0.78 0.07
CA LEU A 38 -1.83 -1.68 -0.14
C LEU A 38 -2.75 -1.17 -1.26
N ASP A 39 -2.26 -0.27 -2.12
CA ASP A 39 -2.98 0.22 -3.28
C ASP A 39 -2.40 -0.41 -4.55
N PRO A 40 -3.09 -1.38 -5.17
CA PRO A 40 -2.62 -2.02 -6.38
C PRO A 40 -2.60 -1.04 -7.56
N ALA A 41 -3.43 0.01 -7.54
CA ALA A 41 -3.59 0.99 -8.62
C ALA A 41 -2.59 2.16 -8.55
N ASN A 42 -1.54 2.04 -7.72
CA ASN A 42 -0.58 3.11 -7.49
C ASN A 42 0.68 2.89 -8.33
N ASP A 43 0.68 3.34 -9.58
CA ASP A 43 1.72 3.05 -10.58
C ASP A 43 3.10 3.64 -10.24
N GLN A 44 3.17 4.72 -9.45
CA GLN A 44 4.42 5.43 -9.14
C GLN A 44 4.54 5.79 -7.66
N THR A 45 5.34 5.02 -6.93
CA THR A 45 5.79 5.41 -5.60
C THR A 45 7.11 6.19 -5.71
N SER A 46 7.07 7.50 -5.42
CA SER A 46 8.29 8.34 -5.37
C SER A 46 9.11 8.16 -4.08
N TYR A 47 8.88 7.06 -3.36
CA TYR A 47 9.44 6.79 -2.03
C TYR A 47 9.72 5.29 -1.88
N PRO A 48 10.71 4.90 -1.05
CA PRO A 48 11.02 3.50 -0.81
C PRO A 48 9.84 2.82 -0.11
N CYS A 49 9.23 1.85 -0.80
CA CYS A 49 8.22 0.98 -0.25
C CYS A 49 8.89 -0.27 0.32
N ALA A 50 8.53 -0.65 1.54
CA ALA A 50 9.08 -1.81 2.23
C ALA A 50 8.27 -3.08 1.95
N LEU A 51 6.97 -2.93 1.68
CA LEU A 51 6.06 -3.99 1.23
C LEU A 51 5.07 -3.37 0.26
N ASP A 52 4.88 -4.00 -0.90
CA ASP A 52 3.96 -3.53 -1.92
C ASP A 52 3.03 -4.67 -2.34
N VAL A 53 1.71 -4.44 -2.25
CA VAL A 53 0.72 -5.44 -2.68
C VAL A 53 0.88 -5.82 -4.16
N ARG A 54 1.50 -4.96 -4.96
CA ARG A 54 1.81 -5.24 -6.36
C ARG A 54 2.83 -6.36 -6.55
N ASP A 55 3.62 -6.69 -5.51
CA ASP A 55 4.52 -7.85 -5.53
C ASP A 55 3.76 -9.18 -5.37
N LEU A 56 2.55 -9.12 -4.80
CA LEU A 56 1.64 -10.26 -4.68
C LEU A 56 0.83 -10.42 -5.98
N ILE A 57 0.25 -9.31 -6.47
CA ILE A 57 -0.59 -9.31 -7.66
C ILE A 57 -0.61 -7.97 -8.39
N THR A 58 -0.45 -7.99 -9.70
CA THR A 58 -0.53 -6.77 -10.52
C THR A 58 -1.90 -6.59 -11.15
N LEU A 59 -2.37 -5.33 -11.21
CA LEU A 59 -3.64 -5.00 -11.85
C LEU A 59 -3.66 -5.34 -13.33
N GLU A 60 -2.51 -5.24 -14.00
CA GLU A 60 -2.37 -5.60 -15.41
C GLU A 60 -2.66 -7.08 -15.66
N GLU A 61 -2.16 -7.98 -14.79
CA GLU A 61 -2.42 -9.42 -14.87
C GLU A 61 -3.92 -9.69 -14.70
N ILE A 62 -4.53 -9.15 -13.65
CA ILE A 62 -5.96 -9.33 -13.33
C ILE A 62 -6.87 -8.81 -14.46
N MET A 63 -6.59 -7.62 -14.98
CA MET A 63 -7.42 -7.01 -16.03
C MET A 63 -7.28 -7.74 -17.37
N SER A 64 -6.13 -8.39 -17.62
CA SER A 64 -5.89 -9.14 -18.85
C SER A 64 -6.50 -10.54 -18.86
N GLU A 65 -6.55 -11.21 -17.71
CA GLU A 65 -7.02 -12.59 -17.60
C GLU A 65 -8.55 -12.68 -17.42
N ASP A 66 -9.14 -11.79 -16.61
CA ASP A 66 -10.57 -11.88 -16.24
C ASP A 66 -11.48 -10.85 -16.95
N ASN A 67 -10.94 -10.07 -17.89
CA ASN A 67 -11.70 -9.05 -18.63
C ASN A 67 -12.36 -8.02 -17.68
N LEU A 68 -11.76 -7.80 -16.51
CA LEU A 68 -12.27 -6.93 -15.46
C LEU A 68 -11.98 -5.46 -15.77
N GLY A 69 -12.97 -4.60 -15.49
CA GLY A 69 -12.76 -3.16 -15.48
C GLY A 69 -11.85 -2.72 -14.32
N PRO A 70 -11.37 -1.46 -14.30
CA PRO A 70 -10.42 -0.98 -13.30
C PRO A 70 -10.94 -1.08 -11.84
N ASN A 71 -12.25 -1.01 -11.64
CA ASN A 71 -12.86 -1.23 -10.32
C ASN A 71 -12.88 -2.71 -9.91
N GLY A 72 -13.10 -3.61 -10.88
CA GLY A 72 -13.09 -5.06 -10.65
C GLY A 72 -11.68 -5.54 -10.33
N GLY A 73 -10.67 -5.04 -11.04
CA GLY A 73 -9.28 -5.36 -10.76
C GLY A 73 -8.83 -4.96 -9.34
N VAL A 74 -9.25 -3.78 -8.84
CA VAL A 74 -8.91 -3.35 -7.47
C VAL A 74 -9.61 -4.22 -6.41
N LEU A 75 -10.85 -4.66 -6.67
CA LEU A 75 -11.55 -5.54 -5.74
C LEU A 75 -10.89 -6.92 -5.69
N TYR A 76 -10.60 -7.49 -6.85
CA TYR A 76 -9.94 -8.78 -6.96
C TYR A 76 -8.55 -8.77 -6.30
N ALA A 77 -7.76 -7.71 -6.48
CA ALA A 77 -6.47 -7.57 -5.80
C ALA A 77 -6.59 -7.53 -4.27
N LEU A 78 -7.70 -7.01 -3.73
CA LEU A 78 -7.98 -7.03 -2.29
C LEU A 78 -8.44 -8.41 -1.82
N GLU A 79 -9.22 -9.13 -2.65
CA GLU A 79 -9.62 -10.52 -2.37
C GLU A 79 -8.39 -11.44 -2.34
N GLU A 80 -7.45 -11.29 -3.29
CA GLU A 80 -6.21 -12.07 -3.26
C GLU A 80 -5.30 -11.72 -2.08
N LEU A 81 -5.28 -10.44 -1.65
CA LEU A 81 -4.59 -10.07 -0.42
C LEU A 81 -5.24 -10.71 0.82
N GLU A 82 -6.57 -10.88 0.83
CA GLU A 82 -7.30 -11.55 1.91
C GLU A 82 -6.97 -13.06 1.96
N GLU A 83 -6.96 -13.73 0.81
CA GLU A 83 -6.57 -15.15 0.70
C GLU A 83 -5.09 -15.38 1.05
N ASN A 84 -4.23 -14.40 0.77
CA ASN A 84 -2.78 -14.46 1.06
C ASN A 84 -2.39 -13.58 2.27
N PHE A 85 -3.27 -13.43 3.26
CA PHE A 85 -3.03 -12.54 4.40
C PHE A 85 -1.74 -12.87 5.18
N GLU A 86 -1.31 -14.13 5.17
CA GLU A 86 -0.06 -14.59 5.78
C GLU A 86 1.16 -13.87 5.20
N TRP A 87 1.18 -13.59 3.90
CA TRP A 87 2.25 -12.80 3.24
C TRP A 87 2.39 -11.41 3.87
N LEU A 88 1.26 -10.74 4.11
CA LEU A 88 1.25 -9.42 4.74
C LEU A 88 1.70 -9.49 6.20
N GLU A 89 1.23 -10.50 6.94
CA GLU A 89 1.61 -10.69 8.34
C GLU A 89 3.12 -10.95 8.50
N GLU A 90 3.69 -11.83 7.68
CA GLU A 90 5.12 -12.14 7.66
C GLU A 90 5.95 -10.92 7.27
N GLY A 91 5.55 -10.23 6.20
CA GLY A 91 6.19 -8.97 5.79
C GLY A 91 6.20 -7.95 6.91
N LEU A 92 5.08 -7.76 7.63
CA LEU A 92 4.98 -6.81 8.74
C LEU A 92 5.84 -7.24 9.94
N LYS A 93 5.96 -8.54 10.22
CA LYS A 93 6.84 -9.07 11.29
C LYS A 93 8.30 -8.75 11.02
N ASP A 94 8.76 -8.88 9.77
CA ASP A 94 10.12 -8.55 9.37
C ASP A 94 10.45 -7.06 9.53
N LEU A 95 9.44 -6.19 9.38
CA LEU A 95 9.56 -4.75 9.64
C LEU A 95 9.52 -4.41 11.14
N GLY A 96 8.82 -5.21 11.94
CA GLY A 96 8.49 -4.98 13.36
C GLY A 96 9.67 -5.08 14.34
N GLY A 97 10.86 -5.47 13.89
CA GLY A 97 12.06 -5.59 14.73
C GLY A 97 12.64 -4.25 15.25
N ARG A 98 12.08 -3.10 14.85
CA ARG A 98 12.54 -1.76 15.26
C ARG A 98 11.36 -0.91 15.74
N PRO A 99 11.55 0.08 16.66
CA PRO A 99 10.50 0.98 17.14
C PRO A 99 10.08 2.04 16.09
N CYS A 100 9.93 1.61 14.85
CA CYS A 100 9.80 2.39 13.63
C CYS A 100 8.31 2.52 13.25
N PRO A 101 7.76 3.73 13.08
CA PRO A 101 6.39 3.90 12.58
C PRO A 101 6.22 3.27 11.19
N ILE A 102 5.15 2.49 11.03
CA ILE A 102 4.74 1.87 9.76
C ILE A 102 3.63 2.72 9.14
N LEU A 103 3.83 3.21 7.93
CA LEU A 103 2.83 3.97 7.17
C LEU A 103 2.18 3.06 6.15
N VAL A 104 0.89 2.79 6.30
CA VAL A 104 0.13 1.92 5.40
C VAL A 104 -0.80 2.77 4.55
N SER A 105 -0.66 2.76 3.23
CA SER A 105 -1.58 3.45 2.31
C SER A 105 -2.56 2.45 1.72
N SER A 106 -3.87 2.66 1.91
CA SER A 106 -4.89 1.76 1.35
C SER A 106 -5.40 2.24 -0.01
N ALA A 107 -5.84 1.27 -0.82
CA ALA A 107 -6.50 1.49 -2.08
C ALA A 107 -7.69 2.44 -2.00
N THR A 108 -7.96 3.08 -3.13
CA THR A 108 -9.17 3.87 -3.31
C THR A 108 -9.95 3.37 -4.49
N ARG A 109 -11.26 3.18 -4.33
CA ARG A 109 -12.15 2.89 -5.47
C ARG A 109 -11.93 3.95 -6.55
N PRO A 110 -11.51 3.55 -7.77
CA PRO A 110 -11.53 4.47 -8.90
C PRO A 110 -12.96 5.02 -9.05
N ARG A 111 -13.10 6.29 -9.46
CA ARG A 111 -14.44 6.79 -9.82
C ARG A 111 -14.94 5.94 -10.98
N ALA A 112 -16.05 5.23 -10.79
CA ALA A 112 -16.84 4.70 -11.90
C ALA A 112 -17.18 5.89 -12.82
N ARG A 113 -16.61 5.89 -14.02
CA ARG A 113 -17.09 6.70 -15.14
C ARG A 113 -17.91 5.80 -16.03
#